data_AF-A0A7W1GX41-F1
#
_entry.id   AF-A0A7W1GX41-F1
#
_cell.length_a   1.000
_cell.length_b   1.000
_cell.length_c   1.000
_cell.angle_alpha   90.00
_cell.angle_beta   90.00
_cell.angle_gamma   90.00
#
_symmetry.space_group_name_H-M   'P 1'
#
loop_
_entity.id
_entity.type
_entity.pdbx_description
1 polymer ?
#
loop_
_entity_poly.entity_id
_entity_poly.type
_entity_poly.pdbx_seq_one_letter_code
_entity_poly.pdbx_strand_id
1 'polypeptide(L)'
;MEGEALLGFSARLHPGMPGAVALAEELLTDRVPVTTDRNIWEDLFWDEARLPIPIPEWNGPNTYLWEDLTTLIEFASQAVEHLRTRVWIVGFSVVLDNGWRLGSECQGQTAGVESKVLGAVSPHGPVAPLYLNSSNPVQASPDWDLLGHDVADSFQYSAIVNMGIDLKTACNIDQLALLNKHLLFDSYDQAAKFRKCADKLAPAHAPFLVYRAYLIREVSCEGCADALVS
;
A
#
# COMPACT_ATOMS: atom_id res chain seq x y z
N MET A 1 13.91 2.81 19.54
CA MET A 1 14.18 2.78 18.10
C MET A 1 12.98 2.14 17.46
N GLU A 2 12.34 2.84 16.53
CA GLU A 2 11.29 2.26 15.69
C GLU A 2 11.96 1.26 14.75
N GLY A 3 11.35 0.07 14.63
CA GLY A 3 11.73 -0.88 13.59
C GLY A 3 10.94 -0.58 12.33
N GLU A 4 11.56 -0.70 11.17
CA GLU A 4 10.88 -0.58 9.89
C GLU A 4 11.17 -1.83 9.07
N ALA A 5 10.13 -2.38 8.42
CA ALA A 5 10.26 -3.52 7.54
C ALA A 5 9.56 -3.23 6.21
N LEU A 6 10.29 -3.37 5.10
CA LEU A 6 9.72 -3.18 3.78
C LEU A 6 8.93 -4.43 3.38
N LEU A 7 7.69 -4.19 2.94
CA LEU A 7 6.71 -5.24 2.65
C LEU A 7 6.71 -5.63 1.18
N GLY A 8 6.97 -4.66 0.30
CA GLY A 8 6.94 -4.86 -1.13
C GLY A 8 6.54 -3.60 -1.88
N PHE A 9 6.16 -3.81 -3.14
CA PHE A 9 6.05 -2.76 -4.14
C PHE A 9 4.77 -2.90 -4.96
N SER A 10 4.25 -1.78 -5.45
CA SER A 10 3.06 -1.70 -6.27
C SER A 10 3.31 -0.76 -7.44
N ALA A 11 2.84 -1.13 -8.63
CA ALA A 11 2.79 -0.24 -9.78
C ALA A 11 1.36 0.29 -9.94
N ARG A 12 1.22 1.59 -10.16
CA ARG A 12 -0.07 2.29 -10.22
C ARG A 12 -0.14 3.16 -11.45
N LEU A 13 -1.29 3.21 -12.12
CA LEU A 13 -1.50 4.19 -13.18
C LEU A 13 -1.44 5.61 -12.60
N HIS A 14 -0.86 6.54 -13.34
CA HIS A 14 -0.81 7.92 -12.91
C HIS A 14 -2.24 8.49 -12.81
N PRO A 15 -2.57 9.18 -11.71
CA PRO A 15 -3.86 9.86 -11.54
C PRO A 15 -4.12 10.86 -12.66
N GLY A 16 -5.24 10.72 -13.35
CA GLY A 16 -5.57 11.53 -14.54
C GLY A 16 -6.10 10.72 -15.72
N MET A 17 -6.14 9.38 -15.61
CA MET A 17 -6.68 8.51 -16.65
C MET A 17 -8.15 8.12 -16.42
N PRO A 18 -8.99 8.06 -17.47
CA PRO A 18 -10.36 7.57 -17.37
C PRO A 18 -10.42 6.11 -16.89
N GLY A 19 -11.13 5.85 -15.78
CA GLY A 19 -11.40 4.50 -15.27
C GLY A 19 -10.88 4.18 -13.86
N ALA A 20 -10.02 5.02 -13.26
CA ALA A 20 -9.56 4.85 -11.87
C ALA A 20 -10.56 5.41 -10.82
N VAL A 21 -11.77 5.81 -11.24
CA VAL A 21 -12.51 6.89 -10.55
C VAL A 21 -13.90 6.50 -10.04
N ALA A 22 -14.27 5.21 -9.99
CA ALA A 22 -15.61 4.86 -9.50
C ALA A 22 -15.78 5.09 -7.98
N LEU A 23 -14.71 5.03 -7.18
CA LEU A 23 -14.74 5.34 -5.74
C LEU A 23 -14.25 6.77 -5.40
N ALA A 24 -13.60 7.45 -6.36
CA ALA A 24 -13.01 8.77 -6.18
C ALA A 24 -13.91 9.93 -6.67
N GLU A 25 -14.91 9.64 -7.50
CA GLU A 25 -15.77 10.64 -8.13
C GLU A 25 -16.63 11.45 -7.15
N GLU A 26 -16.97 10.90 -5.98
CA GLU A 26 -17.85 11.59 -5.02
C GLU A 26 -17.09 12.36 -3.91
N LEU A 27 -15.77 12.17 -3.76
CA LEU A 27 -15.00 12.74 -2.63
C LEU A 27 -13.66 13.41 -2.99
N LEU A 28 -13.08 13.22 -4.18
CA LEU A 28 -11.62 13.37 -4.37
C LEU A 28 -11.16 13.96 -5.71
N THR A 29 -11.84 14.97 -6.24
CA THR A 29 -11.52 15.53 -7.58
C THR A 29 -10.06 16.00 -7.74
N ASP A 30 -9.37 16.34 -6.65
CA ASP A 30 -7.96 16.80 -6.66
C ASP A 30 -6.99 15.87 -5.88
N ARG A 31 -7.46 14.72 -5.39
CA ARG A 31 -6.66 13.84 -4.53
C ARG A 31 -6.41 12.50 -5.18
N VAL A 32 -5.22 11.95 -4.93
CA VAL A 32 -4.73 10.71 -5.52
C VAL A 32 -4.57 9.71 -4.40
N PRO A 33 -5.58 8.90 -4.06
CA PRO A 33 -5.44 7.98 -2.96
C PRO A 33 -4.17 7.13 -3.14
N VAL A 34 -3.45 6.92 -2.05
CA VAL A 34 -2.43 5.89 -1.96
C VAL A 34 -2.74 5.13 -0.68
N THR A 35 -3.01 3.83 -0.77
CA THR A 35 -3.32 3.00 0.40
C THR A 35 -2.68 1.62 0.25
N THR A 36 -2.45 0.94 1.36
CA THR A 36 -2.08 -0.47 1.39
C THR A 36 -3.23 -1.41 1.04
N ASP A 37 -4.48 -0.93 1.03
CA ASP A 37 -5.67 -1.76 0.82
C ASP A 37 -5.77 -2.32 -0.59
N ARG A 38 -5.29 -3.55 -0.78
CA ARG A 38 -5.24 -4.23 -2.09
C ARG A 38 -6.57 -4.24 -2.86
N ASN A 39 -7.73 -4.21 -2.19
CA ASN A 39 -9.03 -4.29 -2.87
C ASN A 39 -9.38 -2.99 -3.61
N ILE A 40 -8.62 -1.92 -3.36
CA ILE A 40 -8.79 -0.62 -4.03
C ILE A 40 -7.82 -0.50 -5.23
N TRP A 41 -6.90 -1.45 -5.45
CA TRP A 41 -5.69 -1.26 -6.26
C TRP A 41 -5.50 -2.22 -7.45
N GLU A 42 -6.58 -2.53 -8.15
CA GLU A 42 -6.58 -3.39 -9.34
C GLU A 42 -6.10 -2.71 -10.65
N ASP A 43 -5.53 -1.49 -10.56
CA ASP A 43 -5.44 -0.55 -11.70
C ASP A 43 -4.51 -0.94 -12.85
N LEU A 44 -3.45 -1.72 -12.61
CA LEU A 44 -2.55 -2.21 -13.65
C LEU A 44 -2.75 -3.70 -13.97
N PHE A 45 -3.19 -4.50 -13.01
CA PHE A 45 -3.09 -5.96 -13.07
C PHE A 45 -4.43 -6.69 -13.15
N TRP A 46 -5.57 -5.98 -13.19
CA TRP A 46 -6.87 -6.65 -13.22
C TRP A 46 -7.74 -6.32 -14.44
N ASP A 47 -7.36 -5.31 -15.22
CA ASP A 47 -7.98 -5.09 -16.52
C ASP A 47 -7.19 -5.82 -17.61
N GLU A 48 -7.41 -7.14 -17.72
CA GLU A 48 -6.87 -8.01 -18.79
C GLU A 48 -7.17 -7.45 -20.19
N ALA A 49 -8.24 -6.66 -20.35
CA ALA A 49 -8.56 -6.05 -21.64
C ALA A 49 -7.64 -4.88 -21.99
N ARG A 50 -6.98 -4.25 -21.01
CA ARG A 50 -6.04 -3.14 -21.22
C ARG A 50 -4.59 -3.59 -21.45
N LEU A 51 -4.21 -4.79 -21.03
CA LEU A 51 -2.84 -5.29 -21.17
C LEU A 51 -2.76 -6.55 -22.05
N PRO A 52 -2.08 -6.51 -23.21
CA PRO A 52 -1.74 -7.72 -23.96
C PRO A 52 -0.61 -8.54 -23.30
N ILE A 53 -0.17 -8.14 -22.10
CA ILE A 53 0.90 -8.80 -21.37
C ILE A 53 0.26 -9.86 -20.48
N PRO A 54 0.66 -11.14 -20.57
CA PRO A 54 0.13 -12.19 -19.72
C PRO A 54 0.22 -11.79 -18.25
N ILE A 55 -0.93 -11.71 -17.59
CA ILE A 55 -0.98 -11.53 -16.14
C ILE A 55 -0.46 -12.83 -15.52
N PRO A 56 0.48 -12.79 -14.56
CA PRO A 56 0.91 -13.99 -13.86
C PRO A 56 -0.30 -14.70 -13.23
N GLU A 57 -0.32 -16.04 -13.21
CA GLU A 57 -1.47 -16.86 -12.77
C GLU A 57 -1.92 -16.66 -11.29
N TRP A 58 -1.32 -15.74 -10.53
CA TRP A 58 -1.66 -15.55 -9.12
C TRP A 58 -1.66 -14.08 -8.70
N ASN A 59 -2.78 -13.63 -8.12
CA ASN A 59 -3.02 -12.24 -7.73
C ASN A 59 -3.16 -12.15 -6.20
N GLY A 60 -2.11 -11.70 -5.51
CA GLY A 60 -2.07 -11.60 -4.05
C GLY A 60 -0.72 -11.10 -3.52
N PRO A 61 -0.51 -11.05 -2.20
CA PRO A 61 0.63 -10.35 -1.57
C PRO A 61 2.04 -10.98 -1.76
N ASN A 62 2.15 -12.05 -2.56
CA ASN A 62 3.33 -12.91 -2.74
C ASN A 62 3.61 -13.18 -4.24
N THR A 63 3.82 -12.12 -5.04
CA THR A 63 4.40 -12.31 -6.39
C THR A 63 5.85 -11.85 -6.38
N TYR A 64 6.65 -12.47 -7.24
CA TYR A 64 8.03 -12.04 -7.50
C TYR A 64 8.10 -10.54 -7.90
N LEU A 65 7.07 -9.98 -8.55
CA LEU A 65 7.01 -8.55 -8.88
C LEU A 65 6.76 -7.68 -7.66
N TRP A 66 5.87 -8.10 -6.75
CA TRP A 66 5.62 -7.37 -5.51
C TRP A 66 6.82 -7.38 -4.58
N GLU A 67 7.62 -8.45 -4.64
CA GLU A 67 8.80 -8.63 -3.80
C GLU A 67 10.05 -8.02 -4.42
N ASP A 68 10.21 -8.01 -5.74
CA ASP A 68 11.43 -7.55 -6.40
C ASP A 68 11.21 -6.25 -7.17
N LEU A 69 11.76 -5.15 -6.63
CA LEU A 69 11.62 -3.82 -7.20
C LEU A 69 12.18 -3.72 -8.63
N THR A 70 13.28 -4.42 -8.91
CA THR A 70 13.91 -4.37 -10.24
C THR A 70 12.98 -4.97 -11.27
N THR A 71 12.43 -6.14 -10.97
CA THR A 71 11.51 -6.86 -11.85
C THR A 71 10.22 -6.07 -12.06
N LEU A 72 9.68 -5.43 -11.01
CA LEU A 72 8.52 -4.55 -11.14
C LEU A 72 8.79 -3.35 -12.05
N ILE A 73 9.95 -2.72 -11.92
CA ILE A 73 10.33 -1.57 -12.76
C ILE A 73 10.47 -1.99 -14.23
N GLU A 74 11.10 -3.14 -14.50
CA GLU A 74 11.23 -3.69 -15.86
C GLU A 74 9.86 -3.97 -16.48
N PHE A 75 8.96 -4.61 -15.73
CA PHE A 75 7.60 -4.86 -16.17
C PHE A 75 6.83 -3.57 -16.45
N ALA A 76 6.85 -2.62 -15.51
CA ALA A 76 6.18 -1.34 -15.67
C ALA A 76 6.71 -0.56 -16.89
N SER A 77 8.02 -0.63 -17.15
CA SER A 77 8.66 0.00 -18.32
C SER A 77 8.13 -0.58 -19.64
N GLN A 78 7.89 -1.89 -19.69
CA GLN A 78 7.26 -2.52 -20.86
C GLN A 78 5.77 -2.15 -20.97
N ALA A 79 5.07 -2.12 -19.83
CA ALA A 79 3.64 -1.81 -19.80
C ALA A 79 3.35 -0.37 -20.25
N VAL A 80 4.14 0.63 -19.82
CA VAL A 80 3.89 2.05 -20.19
C VAL A 80 3.96 2.29 -21.69
N GLU A 81 4.84 1.58 -22.41
CA GLU A 81 4.96 1.70 -23.87
C GLU A 81 3.68 1.23 -24.59
N HIS A 82 3.05 0.18 -24.07
CA HIS A 82 1.80 -0.35 -24.60
C HIS A 82 0.60 0.49 -24.18
N LEU A 83 0.56 0.89 -22.91
CA LEU A 83 -0.54 1.66 -22.31
C LEU A 83 -0.55 3.13 -22.71
N ARG A 84 0.54 3.64 -23.29
CA ARG A 84 0.72 5.05 -23.63
C ARG A 84 0.45 5.99 -22.45
N THR A 85 0.91 5.58 -21.27
CA THR A 85 0.62 6.27 -20.01
C THR A 85 1.83 6.34 -19.09
N ARG A 86 1.61 6.91 -17.90
CA ARG A 86 2.59 6.97 -16.82
C ARG A 86 2.17 6.04 -15.69
N VAL A 87 3.17 5.47 -15.04
CA VAL A 87 3.03 4.52 -13.95
C VAL A 87 3.88 4.98 -12.78
N TRP A 88 3.29 5.03 -11.60
CA TRP A 88 4.00 5.23 -10.34
C TRP A 88 4.40 3.90 -9.74
N ILE A 89 5.66 3.79 -9.35
CA ILE A 89 6.16 2.67 -8.54
C ILE A 89 6.18 3.13 -7.09
N VAL A 90 5.39 2.44 -6.26
CA VAL A 90 5.18 2.77 -4.86
C VAL A 90 5.68 1.63 -3.98
N GLY A 91 6.46 1.92 -2.95
CA GLY A 91 6.88 0.98 -1.93
C GLY A 91 6.09 1.14 -0.64
N PHE A 92 5.89 0.04 0.10
CA PHE A 92 5.23 0.07 1.40
C PHE A 92 6.09 -0.57 2.48
N SER A 93 6.26 0.12 3.60
CA SER A 93 6.89 -0.44 4.81
C SER A 93 5.94 -0.40 5.99
N VAL A 94 6.05 -1.35 6.92
CA VAL A 94 5.39 -1.25 8.23
C VAL A 94 6.33 -0.63 9.25
N VAL A 95 5.80 0.25 10.10
CA VAL A 95 6.50 0.82 11.25
C VAL A 95 6.10 0.08 12.52
N LEU A 96 7.08 -0.48 13.21
CA LEU A 96 6.93 -1.28 14.43
C LEU A 96 7.34 -0.44 15.65
N ASP A 97 6.39 -0.16 16.54
CA ASP A 97 6.62 0.64 17.75
C ASP A 97 6.88 -0.18 19.02
N ASN A 98 7.39 0.49 20.05
CA ASN A 98 7.71 0.02 21.41
C ASN A 98 7.24 -1.39 21.80
N GLY A 99 8.05 -2.40 21.46
CA GLY A 99 7.86 -3.78 21.90
C GLY A 99 7.34 -4.72 20.80
N TRP A 100 6.79 -4.16 19.72
CA TRP A 100 6.53 -4.92 18.51
C TRP A 100 7.84 -5.38 17.90
N ARG A 101 7.91 -6.68 17.65
CA ARG A 101 9.01 -7.30 16.93
C ARG A 101 8.43 -8.15 15.83
N LEU A 102 9.16 -8.21 14.73
CA LEU A 102 9.00 -9.32 13.80
C LEU A 102 9.32 -10.59 14.59
N GLY A 103 8.31 -11.43 14.77
CA GLY A 103 8.47 -12.73 15.38
C GLY A 103 9.44 -13.59 14.55
N SER A 104 10.03 -14.59 15.18
CA SER A 104 10.70 -15.68 14.45
C SER A 104 9.70 -16.35 13.52
N GLU A 105 10.15 -16.73 12.31
CA GLU A 105 9.35 -17.44 11.29
C GLU A 105 8.32 -18.38 11.93
N CYS A 106 7.04 -18.05 11.79
CA CYS A 106 5.99 -19.02 12.07
C CYS A 106 5.92 -19.93 10.84
N GLN A 107 6.32 -21.20 10.97
CA GLN A 107 6.04 -22.23 9.97
C GLN A 107 4.52 -22.48 9.95
N GLY A 108 3.78 -21.62 9.25
CA GLY A 108 2.40 -21.83 8.88
C GLY A 108 2.34 -22.34 7.44
N GLN A 109 1.88 -23.56 7.22
CA GLN A 109 1.49 -24.00 5.88
C GLN A 109 0.18 -23.31 5.50
N THR A 110 0.26 -22.17 4.84
CA THR A 110 -0.86 -21.65 4.06
C THR A 110 -0.76 -22.19 2.64
N ALA A 111 -1.58 -23.19 2.32
CA ALA A 111 -1.91 -23.62 0.96
C ALA A 111 -0.72 -23.90 0.00
N GLY A 112 0.35 -24.53 0.48
CA GLY A 112 1.40 -25.07 -0.39
C GLY A 112 2.42 -24.05 -0.94
N VAL A 113 2.41 -22.81 -0.46
CA VAL A 113 3.45 -21.81 -0.75
C VAL A 113 4.24 -21.55 0.53
N GLU A 114 5.55 -21.81 0.51
CA GLU A 114 6.48 -21.39 1.58
C GLU A 114 6.48 -19.87 1.65
N SER A 115 5.60 -19.31 2.47
CA SER A 115 5.57 -17.87 2.76
C SER A 115 6.15 -17.68 4.15
N LYS A 116 7.16 -16.81 4.26
CA LYS A 116 7.76 -16.47 5.54
C LYS A 116 6.77 -15.59 6.29
N VAL A 117 6.05 -16.16 7.25
CA VAL A 117 5.15 -15.36 8.09
C VAL A 117 5.97 -14.80 9.24
N LEU A 118 6.24 -13.49 9.21
CA LEU A 118 6.83 -12.77 10.33
C LEU A 118 5.70 -12.17 11.15
N GLY A 119 5.17 -12.92 12.12
CA GLY A 119 4.12 -12.41 12.98
C GLY A 119 4.56 -11.14 13.73
N ALA A 120 3.74 -10.08 13.71
CA ALA A 120 3.95 -8.91 14.54
C ALA A 120 3.51 -9.27 15.96
N VAL A 121 4.47 -9.41 16.88
CA VAL A 121 4.17 -9.81 18.27
C VAL A 121 3.92 -8.56 19.09
N SER A 122 2.68 -8.35 19.54
CA SER A 122 2.33 -7.29 20.49
C SER A 122 2.90 -7.63 21.87
N PRO A 123 3.39 -6.65 22.65
CA PRO A 123 3.85 -6.86 24.03
C PRO A 123 2.73 -7.30 25.00
N HIS A 124 1.45 -7.30 24.59
CA HIS A 124 0.30 -7.53 25.48
C HIS A 124 -0.74 -8.56 25.01
N GLY A 125 -0.57 -9.24 23.87
CA GLY A 125 -1.65 -10.08 23.32
C GLY A 125 -1.38 -10.58 21.90
N PRO A 126 -2.36 -11.24 21.25
CA PRO A 126 -2.13 -12.15 20.13
C PRO A 126 -1.33 -11.52 18.97
N VAL A 127 -0.55 -12.38 18.33
CA VAL A 127 0.31 -12.06 17.18
C VAL A 127 -0.59 -11.71 15.99
N ALA A 128 -0.45 -10.51 15.45
CA ALA A 128 -1.01 -10.23 14.14
C ALA A 128 -0.13 -10.91 13.10
N PRO A 129 -0.65 -11.86 12.29
CA PRO A 129 0.15 -12.44 11.22
C PRO A 129 0.43 -11.34 10.20
N LEU A 130 1.64 -10.78 10.22
CA LEU A 130 2.15 -10.03 9.08
C LEU A 130 2.76 -11.06 8.13
N TYR A 131 2.13 -11.20 6.98
CA TYR A 131 2.69 -11.96 5.87
C TYR A 131 3.80 -11.12 5.26
N LEU A 132 5.04 -11.38 5.66
CA LEU A 132 6.23 -10.65 5.20
C LEU A 132 7.08 -11.56 4.34
N ASN A 133 6.91 -11.48 3.03
CA ASN A 133 7.94 -12.00 2.17
C ASN A 133 9.15 -11.06 2.20
N SER A 134 10.34 -11.60 1.96
CA SER A 134 11.53 -10.77 1.84
C SER A 134 11.43 -9.95 0.56
N SER A 135 11.10 -8.68 0.71
CA SER A 135 11.26 -7.72 -0.39
C SER A 135 12.74 -7.60 -0.77
N ASN A 136 13.00 -7.32 -2.04
CA ASN A 136 14.29 -6.99 -2.60
C ASN A 136 14.19 -5.61 -3.27
N PRO A 137 14.79 -4.55 -2.68
CA PRO A 137 15.59 -4.57 -1.46
C PRO A 137 14.77 -4.84 -0.19
N VAL A 138 15.42 -5.27 0.90
CA VAL A 138 14.78 -5.59 2.19
C VAL A 138 14.43 -4.34 3.01
N GLN A 139 14.99 -3.19 2.64
CA GLN A 139 14.84 -1.91 3.35
C GLN A 139 14.50 -0.81 2.35
N ALA A 140 13.73 0.18 2.82
CA ALA A 140 13.48 1.38 2.04
C ALA A 140 14.78 2.17 1.81
N SER A 141 14.96 2.69 0.59
CA SER A 141 16.07 3.60 0.31
C SER A 141 15.80 4.97 0.93
N PRO A 142 16.81 5.66 1.49
CA PRO A 142 16.65 7.05 1.95
C PRO A 142 16.32 8.03 0.82
N ASP A 143 16.56 7.66 -0.44
CA ASP A 143 16.29 8.49 -1.62
C ASP A 143 14.84 8.37 -2.13
N TRP A 144 13.99 7.53 -1.50
CA TRP A 144 12.58 7.43 -1.89
C TRP A 144 11.73 8.53 -1.25
N ASP A 145 10.79 9.08 -2.02
CA ASP A 145 9.94 10.17 -1.57
C ASP A 145 8.82 9.62 -0.66
N LEU A 146 8.80 10.01 0.61
CA LEU A 146 7.72 9.65 1.51
C LEU A 146 6.41 10.35 1.09
N LEU A 147 5.40 9.56 0.70
CA LEU A 147 4.07 10.04 0.35
C LEU A 147 3.18 10.27 1.57
N GLY A 148 3.44 9.54 2.66
CA GLY A 148 2.73 9.65 3.93
C GLY A 148 2.57 8.32 4.64
N HIS A 149 1.64 8.29 5.59
CA HIS A 149 1.38 7.15 6.45
C HIS A 149 -0.07 6.69 6.34
N ASP A 150 -0.27 5.40 6.10
CA ASP A 150 -1.56 4.72 6.15
C ASP A 150 -1.70 3.97 7.47
N VAL A 151 -2.93 3.62 7.82
CA VAL A 151 -3.23 2.77 8.97
C VAL A 151 -4.11 1.63 8.49
N ALA A 152 -3.63 0.40 8.60
CA ALA A 152 -4.29 -0.77 8.07
C ALA A 152 -4.18 -1.97 9.00
N ASP A 153 -5.06 -2.96 8.84
CA ASP A 153 -5.01 -4.19 9.61
C ASP A 153 -3.90 -5.14 9.12
N SER A 154 -3.78 -6.31 9.73
CA SER A 154 -2.76 -7.31 9.34
C SER A 154 -2.93 -7.86 7.93
N PHE A 155 -4.10 -7.70 7.33
CA PHE A 155 -4.40 -8.04 5.93
C PHE A 155 -4.25 -6.84 5.01
N GLN A 156 -3.66 -5.75 5.51
CA GLN A 156 -3.40 -4.49 4.81
C GLN A 156 -4.67 -3.74 4.38
N TYR A 157 -5.84 -4.08 4.93
CA TYR A 157 -7.06 -3.32 4.68
C TYR A 157 -7.02 -2.00 5.45
N SER A 158 -7.09 -0.88 4.73
CA SER A 158 -6.87 0.44 5.33
C SER A 158 -8.08 0.91 6.11
N ALA A 159 -7.83 1.32 7.34
CA ALA A 159 -8.81 1.92 8.23
C ALA A 159 -9.38 3.23 7.67
N ILE A 160 -8.60 3.96 6.87
CA ILE A 160 -9.02 5.25 6.31
C ILE A 160 -10.12 5.04 5.28
N VAL A 161 -9.94 4.06 4.39
CA VAL A 161 -10.81 3.84 3.22
C VAL A 161 -11.88 2.79 3.45
N ASN A 162 -11.61 1.75 4.25
CA ASN A 162 -12.45 0.56 4.32
C ASN A 162 -13.46 0.60 5.48
N MET A 163 -13.21 1.42 6.51
CA MET A 163 -14.06 1.37 7.70
C MET A 163 -15.42 2.03 7.51
N GLY A 164 -15.59 2.96 6.56
CA GLY A 164 -16.87 3.65 6.33
C GLY A 164 -17.43 4.36 7.59
N ILE A 165 -16.61 4.54 8.62
CA ILE A 165 -16.98 5.13 9.90
C ILE A 165 -16.76 6.63 9.83
N ASP A 166 -17.70 7.39 10.40
CA ASP A 166 -17.51 8.81 10.66
C ASP A 166 -16.46 9.01 11.77
N LEU A 167 -15.18 9.05 11.40
CA LEU A 167 -14.08 9.23 12.36
C LEU A 167 -14.07 10.62 12.99
N LYS A 168 -14.81 11.60 12.44
CA LYS A 168 -14.98 12.90 13.11
C LYS A 168 -15.80 12.71 14.38
N THR A 169 -16.91 11.99 14.29
CA THR A 169 -17.71 11.66 15.47
C THR A 169 -17.01 10.66 16.39
N ALA A 170 -16.37 9.63 15.82
CA ALA A 170 -15.85 8.50 16.59
C ALA A 170 -14.46 8.75 17.21
N CYS A 171 -13.60 9.52 16.53
CA CYS A 171 -12.21 9.77 16.95
C CYS A 171 -11.91 11.25 17.25
N ASN A 172 -12.88 12.15 17.06
CA ASN A 172 -12.65 13.60 17.05
C ASN A 172 -11.52 14.00 16.07
N ILE A 173 -11.47 13.29 14.94
CA ILE A 173 -10.50 13.51 13.87
C ILE A 173 -11.26 14.01 12.65
N ASP A 174 -11.03 15.26 12.28
CA ASP A 174 -11.42 15.73 10.96
C ASP A 174 -10.47 15.14 9.93
N GLN A 175 -10.79 13.92 9.47
CA GLN A 175 -9.91 13.11 8.62
C GLN A 175 -9.44 13.89 7.40
N LEU A 176 -10.35 14.56 6.69
CA LEU A 176 -10.01 15.24 5.45
C LEU A 176 -9.07 16.43 5.67
N ALA A 177 -9.06 17.02 6.86
CA ALA A 177 -8.15 18.08 7.24
C ALA A 177 -6.77 17.57 7.71
N LEU A 178 -6.67 16.30 8.13
CA LEU A 178 -5.41 15.69 8.57
C LEU A 178 -4.72 14.86 7.48
N LEU A 179 -5.45 14.50 6.43
CA LEU A 179 -4.91 13.73 5.31
C LEU A 179 -4.41 14.65 4.20
N ASN A 180 -3.27 14.29 3.64
CA ASN A 180 -2.63 15.01 2.55
C ASN A 180 -3.27 14.71 1.19
N LYS A 181 -2.66 15.20 0.11
CA LYS A 181 -3.15 15.00 -1.26
C LYS A 181 -3.23 13.52 -1.67
N HIS A 182 -2.55 12.63 -0.94
CA HIS A 182 -2.55 11.19 -1.15
C HIS A 182 -3.54 10.42 -0.28
N LEU A 183 -4.37 11.12 0.51
CA LEU A 183 -5.20 10.50 1.55
C LEU A 183 -4.42 9.73 2.61
N LEU A 184 -3.20 10.18 2.88
CA LEU A 184 -2.31 9.65 3.90
C LEU A 184 -2.07 10.69 4.99
N PHE A 185 -1.65 10.26 6.18
CA PHE A 185 -1.18 11.17 7.22
C PHE A 185 0.25 11.66 6.89
N ASP A 186 0.50 12.96 7.04
CA ASP A 186 1.84 13.54 6.79
C ASP A 186 2.88 13.10 7.82
N SER A 187 2.45 12.72 9.03
CA SER A 187 3.36 12.31 10.10
C SER A 187 2.96 11.00 10.75
N TYR A 188 3.98 10.26 11.20
CA TYR A 188 3.81 9.03 11.97
C TYR A 188 2.96 9.29 13.23
N ASP A 189 3.20 10.39 13.94
CA ASP A 189 2.45 10.73 15.17
C ASP A 189 0.95 10.86 14.95
N GLN A 190 0.53 11.43 13.81
CA GLN A 190 -0.88 11.50 13.44
C GLN A 190 -1.45 10.11 13.16
N ALA A 191 -0.76 9.31 12.35
CA ALA A 191 -1.16 7.94 12.05
C ALA A 191 -1.22 7.06 13.31
N ALA A 192 -0.24 7.16 14.20
CA ALA A 192 -0.19 6.39 15.44
C ALA A 192 -1.30 6.79 16.43
N LYS A 193 -1.68 8.08 16.48
CA LYS A 193 -2.86 8.53 17.23
C LYS A 193 -4.15 7.96 16.63
N PHE A 194 -4.27 8.01 15.31
CA PHE A 194 -5.42 7.48 14.59
C PHE A 194 -5.55 5.96 14.76
N ARG A 195 -4.45 5.20 14.65
CA ARG A 195 -4.37 3.75 14.91
C ARG A 195 -5.03 3.35 16.22
N LYS A 196 -4.70 4.04 17.31
CA LYS A 196 -5.30 3.76 18.64
C LYS A 196 -6.82 3.96 18.67
N CYS A 197 -7.35 4.83 17.81
CA CYS A 197 -8.79 4.98 17.66
C CYS A 197 -9.37 3.85 16.79
N ALA A 198 -8.74 3.55 15.65
CA ALA A 198 -9.15 2.46 14.76
C ALA A 198 -9.22 1.12 15.51
N ASP A 199 -8.22 0.81 16.34
CA ASP A 199 -8.19 -0.38 17.21
C ASP A 199 -9.42 -0.50 18.11
N LYS A 200 -9.91 0.63 18.64
CA LYS A 200 -11.08 0.67 19.52
C LYS A 200 -12.39 0.53 18.76
N LEU A 201 -12.45 1.07 17.54
CA LEU A 201 -13.66 1.11 16.72
C LEU A 201 -13.90 -0.19 15.97
N ALA A 202 -12.83 -0.84 15.50
CA ALA A 202 -12.89 -2.11 14.81
C ALA A 202 -12.00 -3.15 15.53
N PRO A 203 -12.39 -3.59 16.74
CA PRO A 203 -11.60 -4.56 17.50
C PRO A 203 -11.44 -5.91 16.78
N ALA A 204 -12.31 -6.24 15.82
CA ALA A 204 -12.20 -7.43 14.98
C ALA A 204 -11.07 -7.34 13.92
N HIS A 205 -10.66 -6.11 13.57
CA HIS A 205 -9.53 -5.83 12.66
C HIS A 205 -8.26 -5.44 13.42
N ALA A 206 -8.39 -5.11 14.71
CA ALA A 206 -7.26 -4.83 15.56
C ALA A 206 -6.36 -6.09 15.69
N PRO A 207 -5.04 -5.91 15.78
CA PRO A 207 -4.34 -4.64 15.86
C PRO A 207 -4.12 -4.02 14.47
N PHE A 208 -4.42 -2.74 14.34
CA PHE A 208 -3.99 -1.93 13.22
C PHE A 208 -2.51 -1.61 13.33
N LEU A 209 -1.87 -1.37 12.20
CA LEU A 209 -0.46 -1.04 12.06
C LEU A 209 -0.32 0.23 11.23
N VAL A 210 0.79 0.95 11.42
CA VAL A 210 1.11 2.12 10.62
C VAL A 210 2.02 1.71 9.48
N TYR A 211 1.63 2.06 8.26
CA TYR A 211 2.38 1.79 7.05
C TYR A 211 2.88 3.09 6.46
N ARG A 212 4.11 3.13 5.96
CA ARG A 212 4.61 4.24 5.14
C ARG A 212 4.48 3.88 3.68
N ALA A 213 4.03 4.84 2.88
CA ALA A 213 4.01 4.74 1.44
C ALA A 213 5.11 5.62 0.85
N TYR A 214 5.87 5.08 -0.08
CA TYR A 214 6.98 5.76 -0.73
C TYR A 214 6.76 5.81 -2.23
N LEU A 215 6.93 6.97 -2.86
CA LEU A 215 7.11 7.05 -4.30
C LEU A 215 8.58 6.72 -4.58
N ILE A 216 8.78 5.64 -5.32
CA ILE A 216 10.11 5.18 -5.69
C ILE A 216 10.53 5.84 -7.00
N ARG A 217 9.63 5.83 -7.98
CA ARG A 217 9.82 6.51 -9.27
C ARG A 217 8.53 6.59 -10.06
N GLU A 218 8.50 7.53 -10.99
CA GLU A 218 7.57 7.53 -12.11
C GLU A 218 8.24 6.88 -13.34
N VAL A 219 7.47 6.07 -14.05
CA VAL A 219 7.83 5.44 -15.31
C VAL A 219 6.87 5.99 -16.36
N SER A 220 7.39 6.47 -17.48
CA SER A 220 6.59 7.08 -18.54
C SER A 220 7.11 6.60 -19.88
N CYS A 221 6.21 6.39 -20.85
CA CYS A 221 6.64 6.09 -22.22
C CYS A 221 7.29 7.30 -22.90
N GLU A 222 8.33 7.04 -23.69
CA GLU A 222 9.00 8.09 -24.46
C GLU A 222 8.06 8.63 -25.55
N GLY A 223 7.83 9.96 -25.54
CA GLY A 223 6.99 10.64 -26.54
C GLY A 223 5.48 10.63 -26.29
N CYS A 224 4.99 10.06 -25.19
CA CYS A 224 3.55 10.11 -24.85
C CYS A 224 3.11 11.39 -24.14
N ALA A 225 4.04 12.27 -23.75
CA ALA A 225 3.76 13.47 -22.97
C ALA A 225 2.77 14.43 -23.67
N ASP A 226 2.67 14.37 -25.00
CA ASP A 226 1.84 15.28 -25.80
C ASP A 226 0.40 14.78 -26.04
N ALA A 227 0.10 13.51 -25.73
CA ALA A 227 -1.20 12.89 -26.07
C ALA A 227 -2.27 12.99 -24.97
N LEU A 228 -1.90 13.34 -23.74
CA LEU A 228 -2.79 13.30 -22.56
C LEU A 228 -3.32 14.69 -22.12
N VAL A 229 -3.00 15.75 -22.85
CA VAL A 229 -3.43 17.14 -22.54
C VAL A 229 -4.33 17.74 -23.65
N SER A 230 -4.77 16.93 -24.63
CA SER A 230 -5.65 17.36 -25.72
C SER A 230 -7.11 16.95 -25.54
#